data_AF-A0A2H0ZLT7-F1
#
_entry.id   AF-A0A2H0ZLT7-F1
#
_cell.length_a   1.000
_cell.length_b   1.000
_cell.length_c   1.000
_cell.angle_alpha   90.00
_cell.angle_beta   90.00
_cell.angle_gamma   90.00
#
_symmetry.space_group_name_H-M   'P 1'
#
loop_
_entity.id
_entity.type
_entity.pdbx_description
1 polymer ?
#
loop_
_entity_poly.entity_id
_entity_poly.type
_entity_poly.pdbx_seq_one_letter_code
_entity_poly.pdbx_strand_id
1 'polypeptide(L)' 'MMITRLGLRTTRASRNFQTSARAMNKVFGEPATGLYSNLPFKVKNTKIPFALKWWGTFGFFFSFPFITAYVHMKRAGNL' A
#
# COMPACT_ATOMS: atom_id res chain seq x y z
N MET A 1 -51.05 -26.33 -29.46
CA MET A 1 -50.71 -25.10 -28.71
C MET A 1 -49.36 -25.31 -28.05
N MET A 2 -48.29 -24.71 -28.57
CA MET A 2 -46.91 -24.99 -28.17
C MET A 2 -46.31 -23.73 -27.54
N ILE A 3 -46.11 -23.75 -26.22
CA ILE A 3 -45.58 -22.62 -25.45
C ILE A 3 -44.06 -22.69 -25.51
N THR A 4 -43.46 -21.92 -26.41
CA THR A 4 -42.00 -21.79 -26.52
C THR A 4 -41.45 -21.04 -25.31
N ARG A 5 -40.70 -21.74 -24.46
CA ARG A 5 -39.97 -21.12 -23.33
C ARG A 5 -38.75 -20.36 -23.87
N LEU A 6 -38.96 -19.11 -24.27
CA LEU A 6 -37.88 -18.17 -24.55
C LEU A 6 -37.22 -17.79 -23.22
N GLY A 7 -36.25 -18.59 -22.77
CA GLY A 7 -35.46 -18.29 -21.58
C GLY A 7 -34.68 -17.01 -21.80
N LEU A 8 -35.15 -15.91 -21.20
CA LEU A 8 -34.48 -14.61 -21.19
C LEU A 8 -33.12 -14.77 -20.47
N ARG A 9 -32.07 -15.10 -21.22
CA ARG A 9 -30.69 -15.05 -20.73
C ARG A 9 -30.28 -13.58 -20.64
N THR A 10 -30.75 -12.90 -19.60
CA THR A 10 -30.19 -11.60 -19.20
C THR A 10 -28.70 -11.82 -18.96
N THR A 11 -27.86 -11.20 -19.78
CA THR A 11 -26.43 -11.09 -19.52
C THR A 11 -26.29 -10.39 -18.17
N ARG A 12 -25.96 -11.16 -17.12
CA ARG A 12 -25.67 -10.58 -15.81
C ARG A 12 -24.48 -9.65 -16.01
N ALA A 13 -24.66 -8.37 -15.70
CA ALA A 13 -23.56 -7.43 -15.66
C ALA A 13 -22.58 -7.89 -14.57
N SER A 14 -21.54 -8.62 -14.98
CA SER A 14 -20.41 -8.90 -14.12
C SER A 14 -19.70 -7.57 -13.87
N ARG A 15 -19.82 -7.03 -12.66
CA ARG A 15 -19.10 -5.82 -12.28
C ARG A 15 -17.63 -6.19 -12.15
N ASN A 16 -16.86 -5.89 -13.19
CA ASN A 16 -15.42 -6.08 -13.16
C ASN A 16 -14.82 -4.98 -12.27
N PHE A 17 -14.46 -5.32 -11.04
CA PHE A 17 -13.79 -4.42 -10.10
C PHE A 17 -12.32 -4.28 -10.47
N GLN A 18 -12.06 -3.72 -11.65
CA GLN A 18 -10.70 -3.41 -12.09
C GLN A 18 -10.47 -1.91 -11.86
N THR A 19 -9.81 -1.57 -10.74
CA THR A 19 -9.35 -0.22 -10.50
C THR A 19 -7.98 -0.04 -11.13
N SER A 20 -7.82 0.97 -11.98
CA SER A 20 -6.49 1.37 -12.44
C SER A 20 -6.38 2.88 -12.36
N ALA A 21 -5.22 3.37 -11.90
CA ALA A 21 -4.97 4.80 -11.82
C ALA A 21 -5.17 5.48 -13.20
N ARG A 22 -4.76 4.80 -14.29
CA ARG A 22 -4.94 5.25 -15.68
C ARG A 22 -6.41 5.31 -16.12
N ALA A 23 -7.26 4.39 -15.66
CA ALA A 23 -8.69 4.44 -15.97
C ALA A 23 -9.43 5.54 -15.18
N MET A 24 -8.86 6.01 -14.07
CA MET A 24 -9.45 7.01 -13.19
C MET A 24 -8.91 8.43 -13.41
N ASN A 25 -8.26 8.71 -14.55
CA ASN A 25 -7.68 10.02 -14.85
C ASN A 25 -8.69 11.18 -14.75
N LYS A 26 -9.97 10.92 -15.06
CA LYS A 26 -11.05 11.93 -14.95
C LYS A 26 -11.37 12.33 -13.50
N VAL A 27 -11.04 11.49 -12.51
CA VAL A 27 -11.33 11.72 -11.08
C VAL A 27 -10.09 12.22 -10.35
N PHE A 28 -8.92 11.65 -10.65
CA PHE A 28 -7.68 11.90 -9.91
C PHE A 28 -6.60 12.65 -10.71
N GLY A 29 -6.90 13.06 -11.94
CA GLY A 29 -5.92 13.65 -12.87
C GLY A 29 -5.01 12.62 -13.53
N GLU A 30 -4.06 13.09 -14.33
CA GLU A 30 -3.06 12.21 -14.94
C GLU A 30 -2.15 11.57 -13.87
N PRO A 31 -2.00 10.24 -13.85
CA PRO A 31 -1.14 9.56 -12.89
C PRO A 31 0.28 10.05 -13.03
N ALA A 32 0.95 10.28 -11.90
CA ALA A 32 2.33 10.71 -11.89
C ALA A 32 3.19 9.68 -12.66
N THR A 33 3.89 10.17 -13.69
CA THR A 33 4.79 9.38 -14.53
C THR A 33 6.22 9.72 -14.17
N GLY A 34 7.06 8.71 -13.92
CA GLY A 34 8.47 8.91 -13.58
C GLY A 34 9.07 7.75 -12.78
N LEU A 35 10.40 7.75 -12.65
CA LEU A 35 11.18 6.64 -12.05
C LEU A 35 10.77 6.30 -10.59
N TYR A 36 10.25 7.26 -9.83
CA TYR A 36 9.85 7.10 -8.43
C TYR A 36 8.39 7.48 -8.17
N SER A 37 7.57 7.67 -9.22
CA SER A 37 6.20 8.11 -9.05
C SER A 37 5.27 7.02 -8.51
N ASN A 38 5.72 5.76 -8.55
CA ASN A 38 5.03 4.59 -8.02
C ASN A 38 5.32 4.32 -6.54
N LEU A 39 6.25 5.06 -5.92
CA LEU A 39 6.62 4.85 -4.53
C LEU A 39 5.75 5.70 -3.60
N PRO A 40 5.31 5.16 -2.46
CA PRO A 40 4.51 5.90 -1.48
C PRO A 40 5.36 6.90 -0.66
N PHE A 41 6.62 7.12 -1.02
CA PHE A 41 7.53 8.02 -0.33
C PHE A 41 8.46 8.75 -1.31
N LYS A 42 8.91 9.94 -0.91
CA LYS A 42 9.81 10.77 -1.72
C LYS A 42 11.28 10.37 -1.52
N VAL A 43 11.93 10.01 -2.63
CA VAL A 43 13.38 9.71 -2.69
C VAL A 43 14.21 10.95 -3.01
N LYS A 44 13.74 11.78 -3.95
CA LYS A 44 14.43 13.01 -4.40
C LYS A 44 13.72 14.27 -3.91
N ASN A 45 14.45 15.39 -3.91
CA ASN A 45 13.96 16.71 -3.50
C ASN A 45 13.30 16.70 -2.11
N THR A 46 14.00 16.14 -1.12
CA THR A 46 13.53 16.09 0.26
C THR A 46 14.49 16.81 1.19
N LYS A 47 13.94 17.59 2.12
CA LYS A 47 14.71 18.35 3.12
C LYS A 47 15.64 17.46 3.95
N ILE A 48 15.18 16.25 4.28
CA ILE A 48 15.98 15.25 5.00
C ILE A 48 16.55 14.26 3.96
N PRO A 49 17.86 13.96 3.99
CA PRO A 49 18.47 12.95 3.13
C PRO A 49 17.73 11.61 3.18
N PHE A 50 17.55 11.00 2.01
CA PHE A 50 16.81 9.73 1.90
C PHE A 50 17.41 8.62 2.75
N ALA A 51 18.74 8.53 2.81
CA ALA A 51 19.45 7.53 3.60
C ALA A 51 19.07 7.58 5.09
N LEU A 52 18.89 8.78 5.67
CA LEU A 52 18.49 8.92 7.07
C LEU A 52 17.06 8.45 7.31
N LYS A 53 16.14 8.73 6.37
CA LYS A 53 14.77 8.20 6.44
C LYS A 53 14.77 6.68 6.34
N TRP A 54 15.48 6.13 5.35
CA TRP A 54 15.53 4.70 5.11
C TRP A 54 16.14 3.95 6.29
N TRP A 55 17.41 4.23 6.61
CA TRP A 55 18.13 3.55 7.68
C TRP A 55 17.63 3.93 9.07
N GLY A 56 17.07 5.13 9.26
CA GLY A 56 16.43 5.52 10.52
C GLY A 56 15.16 4.72 10.78
N THR A 57 14.29 4.56 9.78
CA THR A 57 13.08 3.72 9.93
C THR A 57 13.46 2.27 10.19
N PHE A 58 14.36 1.69 9.40
CA PHE A 58 14.80 0.30 9.62
C PHE A 58 15.51 0.14 10.97
N GLY A 59 16.40 1.05 11.34
CA GLY A 59 17.10 1.04 12.61
C GLY A 59 16.16 1.16 13.82
N PHE A 60 15.12 1.98 13.72
CA PHE A 60 14.11 2.11 14.77
C PHE A 60 13.33 0.81 14.98
N PHE A 61 12.86 0.16 13.92
CA PHE A 61 12.15 -1.11 14.07
C PHE A 61 13.08 -2.27 14.44
N PHE A 62 14.32 -2.24 13.96
CA PHE A 62 15.35 -3.19 14.35
C PHE A 62 15.70 -3.08 15.84
N SER A 63 15.65 -1.90 16.43
CA SER A 63 15.95 -1.71 17.86
C SER A 63 14.83 -2.19 18.80
N PHE A 64 13.61 -2.40 18.27
CA PHE A 64 12.44 -2.81 19.05
C PHE A 64 12.69 -4.04 19.96
N PRO A 65 13.16 -5.20 19.48
CA PRO A 65 13.41 -6.36 20.34
C PRO A 65 14.44 -6.09 21.45
N PHE A 66 15.46 -5.27 21.19
CA PHE A 66 16.49 -4.94 22.17
C PHE A 66 15.96 -4.03 23.27
N ILE A 67 15.14 -3.03 22.91
CA ILE A 67 14.48 -2.16 23.88
C ILE A 67 13.52 -2.97 24.74
N THR A 68 12.72 -3.86 24.12
CA THR A 68 11.82 -4.75 24.85
C THR A 68 12.59 -5.65 25.83
N ALA A 69 13.66 -6.30 25.37
CA ALA A 69 14.51 -7.13 26.22
C ALA A 69 15.11 -6.31 27.38
N TYR A 70 15.63 -5.11 27.10
CA TYR A 70 16.17 -4.22 28.12
C TYR A 70 15.14 -3.89 29.20
N VAL A 71 13.90 -3.53 28.81
CA VAL A 71 12.81 -3.25 29.77
C VAL A 71 12.50 -4.47 30.63
N HIS A 72 12.45 -5.67 30.05
CA HIS A 72 12.19 -6.90 30.80
C HIS A 72 13.35 -7.29 31.72
N MET A 73 14.59 -7.19 31.27
CA MET A 73 15.78 -7.47 32.09
C MET A 73 15.90 -6.51 33.26
N LYS A 74 15.62 -5.21 33.04
CA LYS A 74 15.57 -4.20 34.12
C LYS A 74 14.47 -4.49 35.14
N ARG A 75 13.29 -4.94 34.69
CA ARG A 75 12.20 -5.35 35.60
C ARG A 75 12.51 -6.65 36.36
N ALA A 76 13.31 -7.54 35.77
CA ALA A 76 13.76 -8.78 36.39
C ALA A 76 14.94 -8.58 37.38
N GLY A 77 15.50 -7.36 37.47
CA GLY A 77 16.66 -7.07 38.32
C GLY A 77 17.99 -7.64 37.82
N ASN A 78 18.06 -8.02 36.54
CA ASN A 78 19.27 -8.55 35.90
C ASN A 78 20.06 -7.46 35.14
N LEU A 79 19.62 -6.20 35.28
CA LEU A 79 20.20 -4.95 34.79
C LEU A 79 19.90 -3.83 35.77
#